data_AF-A0A936UK19-F1
#
_entry.id   AF-A0A936UK19-F1
#
_cell.length_a   1.000
_cell.length_b   1.000
_cell.length_c   1.000
_cell.angle_alpha   90.00
_cell.angle_beta   90.00
_cell.angle_gamma   90.00
#
_symmetry.space_group_name_H-M   'P 1'
#
loop_
_entity.id
_entity.type
_entity.pdbx_description
1 polymer ?
#
loop_
_entity_poly.entity_id
_entity_poly.type
_entity_poly.pdbx_seq_one_letter_code
_entity_poly.pdbx_strand_id
1 'polypeptide(L)'
;MIKFYFVILIPVLIFTDLSKVAYAQFEDIKFIYGDYTFITKYDTAMFTTRLRIKKEDKSIFSKIFYERIGSIKDFDLDNDGKKEILIEMYSGGAHCCTSLYAGEITNSRFVFTDSVMWGNSFYEIEDINNDGKYEISGVNDMFAYAFTNYAESKFSLLIYGFENNKFVNVTKDFPSRLTDNINWLGEDLKSYTDTGFKCEEINDDTFNTESGAVKAILAAIVADYSSMNEVYKGYELVDSVYNCPDKESFKLTLKNDFHLK
;
A
#
# COMPACT_ATOMS: atom_id res chain seq x y z
N MET A 1 -5.34 -57.50 18.74
CA MET A 1 -4.51 -56.31 18.43
C MET A 1 -5.43 -55.19 17.96
N ILE A 2 -5.66 -54.21 18.82
CA ILE A 2 -6.55 -53.06 18.56
C ILE A 2 -5.71 -52.00 17.83
N LYS A 3 -6.07 -51.66 16.59
CA LYS A 3 -5.45 -50.56 15.85
C LYS A 3 -6.12 -49.25 16.27
N PHE A 4 -5.38 -48.39 16.96
CA PHE A 4 -5.75 -46.99 17.16
C PHE A 4 -5.52 -46.22 15.85
N TYR A 5 -6.58 -45.66 15.27
CA TYR A 5 -6.46 -44.63 14.25
C TYR A 5 -6.32 -43.29 14.95
N PHE A 6 -5.15 -42.66 14.88
CA PHE A 6 -4.99 -41.25 15.19
C PHE A 6 -5.59 -40.44 14.05
N VAL A 7 -6.79 -39.88 14.28
CA VAL A 7 -7.32 -38.80 13.46
C VAL A 7 -6.59 -37.53 13.90
N ILE A 8 -5.64 -37.06 13.09
CA ILE A 8 -5.06 -35.72 13.26
C ILE A 8 -6.15 -34.74 12.82
N LEU A 9 -6.86 -34.19 13.79
CA LEU A 9 -7.68 -32.98 13.62
C LEU A 9 -6.71 -31.84 13.28
N ILE A 10 -6.62 -31.50 12.00
CA ILE A 10 -6.07 -30.22 11.55
C ILE A 10 -7.00 -29.14 12.14
N PRO A 11 -6.53 -28.25 13.02
CA PRO A 11 -7.34 -27.11 13.39
C PRO A 11 -7.42 -26.22 12.15
N VAL A 12 -8.56 -26.29 11.47
CA VAL A 12 -9.00 -25.26 10.54
C VAL A 12 -9.04 -23.99 11.37
N LEU A 13 -8.01 -23.16 11.24
CA LEU A 13 -8.04 -21.78 11.70
C LEU A 13 -9.15 -21.12 10.87
N ILE A 14 -10.33 -21.08 11.49
CA ILE A 14 -11.45 -20.27 11.07
C ILE A 14 -10.91 -18.84 11.08
N PHE A 15 -10.63 -18.30 9.90
CA PHE A 15 -10.45 -16.87 9.69
C PHE A 15 -11.74 -16.19 10.16
N THR A 16 -11.76 -15.79 11.43
CA THR A 16 -12.76 -14.87 11.93
C THR A 16 -12.50 -13.52 11.28
N ASP A 17 -13.54 -13.06 10.59
CA ASP A 17 -13.74 -11.70 10.09
C ASP A 17 -13.35 -11.38 8.64
N LEU A 18 -13.78 -12.23 7.71
CA LEU A 18 -13.99 -11.90 6.29
C LEU A 18 -15.14 -10.89 6.05
N SER A 19 -15.72 -10.29 7.08
CA SER A 19 -16.89 -9.38 6.93
C SER A 19 -16.53 -7.93 6.59
N LYS A 20 -15.23 -7.56 6.59
CA LYS A 20 -14.78 -6.19 6.26
C LYS A 20 -14.27 -6.00 4.83
N VAL A 21 -14.22 -7.04 4.01
CA VAL A 21 -13.72 -6.94 2.62
C VAL A 21 -14.86 -7.20 1.63
N ALA A 22 -15.77 -6.24 1.56
CA ALA A 22 -16.70 -6.11 0.45
C ALA A 22 -16.87 -4.61 0.16
N TYR A 23 -15.97 -4.06 -0.66
CA TYR A 23 -15.99 -2.65 -1.06
C TYR A 23 -17.17 -2.33 -1.97
N ALA A 24 -18.30 -2.13 -1.33
CA ALA A 24 -19.31 -1.23 -1.81
C ALA A 24 -19.48 -0.13 -0.77
N GLN A 25 -19.07 1.09 -1.11
CA GLN A 25 -19.51 2.24 -0.34
C GLN A 25 -21.02 2.35 -0.57
N PHE A 26 -21.81 1.79 0.33
CA PHE A 26 -23.26 1.94 0.34
C PHE A 26 -23.73 2.98 1.36
N GLU A 27 -22.84 3.44 2.24
CA GLU A 27 -23.22 4.29 3.36
C GLU A 27 -22.68 5.72 3.23
N ASP A 28 -23.60 6.66 3.45
CA ASP A 28 -23.30 8.07 3.63
C ASP A 28 -22.51 8.25 4.93
N ILE A 29 -21.41 8.99 4.87
CA ILE A 29 -20.55 9.27 6.03
C ILE A 29 -21.02 10.57 6.66
N LYS A 30 -21.17 10.56 7.99
CA LYS A 30 -21.27 11.77 8.81
C LYS A 30 -20.12 11.83 9.80
N PHE A 31 -19.21 12.76 9.60
CA PHE A 31 -18.03 12.97 10.45
C PHE A 31 -18.08 14.37 11.09
N ILE A 32 -17.73 14.48 12.36
CA ILE A 32 -17.79 15.73 13.15
C ILE A 32 -16.36 16.12 13.55
N TYR A 33 -15.98 17.36 13.25
CA TYR A 33 -14.69 17.94 13.58
C TYR A 33 -14.91 19.33 14.19
N GLY A 34 -14.85 19.44 15.51
CA GLY A 34 -15.27 20.66 16.22
C GLY A 34 -16.71 21.06 15.83
N ASP A 35 -16.90 22.30 15.39
CA ASP A 35 -18.20 22.84 14.95
C ASP A 35 -18.56 22.45 13.49
N TYR A 36 -17.71 21.66 12.82
CA TYR A 36 -17.87 21.30 11.42
C TYR A 36 -18.43 19.90 11.27
N THR A 37 -19.41 19.74 10.36
CA THR A 37 -19.98 18.45 9.99
C THR A 37 -19.68 18.15 8.52
N PHE A 38 -18.96 17.05 8.29
CA PHE A 38 -18.69 16.47 6.98
C PHE A 38 -19.78 15.46 6.68
N ILE A 39 -20.39 15.57 5.50
CA ILE A 39 -21.49 14.73 5.05
C ILE A 39 -21.15 14.26 3.64
N THR A 40 -21.03 12.95 3.43
CA THR A 40 -20.93 12.38 2.09
C THR A 40 -22.28 11.86 1.63
N LYS A 41 -22.51 11.90 0.32
CA LYS A 41 -23.63 11.23 -0.32
C LYS A 41 -23.18 10.57 -1.61
N TYR A 42 -23.24 9.24 -1.66
CA TYR A 42 -22.87 8.48 -2.85
C TYR A 42 -24.07 8.30 -3.77
N ASP A 43 -23.89 8.63 -5.06
CA ASP A 43 -24.88 8.42 -6.12
C ASP A 43 -24.48 7.17 -6.91
N THR A 44 -25.23 6.09 -6.73
CA THR A 44 -24.98 4.81 -7.41
C THR A 44 -25.32 4.82 -8.89
N ALA A 45 -26.16 5.75 -9.34
CA ALA A 45 -26.52 5.88 -10.76
C ALA A 45 -25.46 6.67 -11.52
N MET A 46 -24.89 7.70 -10.89
CA MET A 46 -23.85 8.53 -11.49
C MET A 46 -22.43 8.08 -11.15
N PHE A 47 -22.25 7.16 -10.21
CA PHE A 47 -20.95 6.77 -9.64
C PHE A 47 -20.15 7.98 -9.16
N THR A 48 -20.79 8.83 -8.35
CA THR A 48 -20.15 10.03 -7.79
C THR A 48 -20.44 10.19 -6.31
N THR A 49 -19.50 10.79 -5.57
CA THR A 49 -19.68 11.13 -4.16
C THR A 49 -19.74 12.64 -4.00
N ARG A 50 -20.81 13.16 -3.39
CA ARG A 50 -20.86 14.56 -2.96
C ARG A 50 -20.37 14.69 -1.52
N LEU A 51 -19.28 15.41 -1.31
CA LEU A 51 -18.86 15.86 0.02
C LEU A 51 -19.42 17.26 0.28
N ARG A 52 -20.11 17.42 1.41
CA ARG A 52 -20.51 18.74 1.95
C ARG A 52 -19.92 18.92 3.33
N ILE A 53 -19.40 20.12 3.60
CA ILE A 53 -18.93 20.49 4.93
C ILE A 53 -19.73 21.69 5.38
N LYS A 54 -20.33 21.57 6.56
CA LYS A 54 -21.12 22.61 7.19
C LYS A 54 -20.44 23.10 8.45
N LYS A 55 -20.59 24.39 8.74
CA LYS A 55 -20.44 24.94 10.09
C LYS A 55 -21.84 25.33 10.54
N GLU A 56 -22.35 24.69 11.59
CA GLU A 56 -23.77 24.77 11.95
C GLU A 56 -24.66 24.42 10.73
N ASP A 57 -25.57 25.32 10.31
CA ASP A 57 -26.44 25.13 9.14
C ASP A 57 -25.85 25.65 7.83
N LYS A 58 -24.72 26.37 7.87
CA LYS A 58 -24.11 26.97 6.68
C LYS A 58 -23.13 26.03 6.01
N SER A 59 -23.39 25.70 4.75
CA SER A 59 -22.43 24.99 3.90
C SER A 59 -21.21 25.90 3.63
N ILE A 60 -20.02 25.44 3.99
CA ILE A 60 -18.75 26.13 3.73
C ILE A 60 -17.95 25.48 2.59
N PHE A 61 -18.26 24.21 2.27
CA PHE A 61 -17.67 23.46 1.18
C PHE A 61 -18.70 22.51 0.58
N SER A 62 -18.67 22.34 -0.74
CA SER A 62 -19.44 21.31 -1.43
C SER A 62 -18.74 20.97 -2.73
N LYS A 63 -18.35 19.71 -2.91
CA LYS A 63 -17.73 19.21 -4.15
C LYS A 63 -18.25 17.82 -4.49
N ILE A 64 -18.27 17.50 -5.78
CA ILE A 64 -18.57 16.17 -6.30
C ILE A 64 -17.25 15.53 -6.74
N PHE A 65 -17.06 14.27 -6.38
CA PHE A 65 -15.94 13.41 -6.72
C PHE A 65 -16.44 12.23 -7.55
N TYR A 66 -15.60 11.69 -8.43
CA TYR A 66 -15.90 10.46 -9.17
C TYR A 66 -15.44 9.22 -8.39
N GLU A 67 -14.66 9.45 -7.35
CA GLU A 67 -14.23 8.48 -6.37
C GLU A 67 -15.29 8.33 -5.25
N ARG A 68 -15.32 7.14 -4.67
CA ARG A 68 -15.97 6.85 -3.39
C ARG A 68 -15.15 7.47 -2.27
N ILE A 69 -15.79 8.06 -1.27
CA ILE A 69 -15.09 8.48 -0.05
C ILE A 69 -15.25 7.37 0.98
N GLY A 70 -14.24 6.53 1.16
CA GLY A 70 -14.31 5.35 2.03
C GLY A 70 -14.34 5.69 3.52
N SER A 71 -13.60 6.72 3.92
CA SER A 71 -13.54 7.18 5.31
C SER A 71 -13.13 8.65 5.42
N ILE A 72 -13.50 9.26 6.54
CA ILE A 72 -13.01 10.58 6.96
C ILE A 72 -12.57 10.45 8.42
N LYS A 73 -11.35 10.85 8.73
CA LYS A 73 -10.72 10.77 10.07
C LYS A 73 -9.91 12.03 10.35
N ASP A 74 -9.56 12.25 11.62
CA ASP A 74 -8.68 13.33 12.04
C ASP A 74 -7.50 12.83 12.89
N PHE A 75 -6.29 13.29 12.56
CA PHE A 75 -5.05 12.98 13.27
C PHE A 75 -4.20 14.24 13.38
N ASP A 76 -3.50 14.43 14.48
CA ASP A 76 -2.42 15.42 14.59
C ASP A 76 -1.16 14.73 14.07
N LEU A 77 -0.90 14.85 12.76
CA LEU A 77 0.10 14.01 12.08
C LEU A 77 1.52 14.46 12.40
N ASP A 78 1.73 15.76 12.61
CA ASP A 78 3.04 16.37 12.82
C ASP A 78 3.27 16.87 14.26
N ASN A 79 2.33 16.58 15.16
CA ASN A 79 2.36 16.90 16.59
C ASN A 79 2.43 18.43 16.86
N ASP A 80 1.73 19.23 16.05
CA ASP A 80 1.67 20.69 16.18
C ASP A 80 0.47 21.18 17.02
N GLY A 81 -0.37 20.25 17.49
CA GLY A 81 -1.58 20.52 18.27
C GLY A 81 -2.82 20.81 17.42
N LYS A 82 -2.69 20.80 16.09
CA LYS A 82 -3.80 20.83 15.15
C LYS A 82 -3.93 19.46 14.49
N LYS A 83 -5.16 19.10 14.19
CA LYS A 83 -5.43 17.83 13.52
C LYS A 83 -5.75 18.06 12.05
N GLU A 84 -5.07 17.32 11.20
CA GLU A 84 -5.36 17.18 9.79
C GLU A 84 -6.58 16.31 9.60
N ILE A 85 -7.41 16.67 8.63
CA ILE A 85 -8.56 15.87 8.21
C ILE A 85 -8.12 15.01 7.04
N LEU A 86 -8.15 13.70 7.25
CA LEU A 86 -7.82 12.69 6.26
C LEU A 86 -9.09 12.16 5.60
N ILE A 87 -9.10 12.17 4.27
CA ILE A 87 -10.21 11.69 3.43
C ILE A 87 -9.67 10.61 2.51
N GLU A 88 -10.09 9.37 2.76
CA GLU A 88 -9.78 8.23 1.90
C GLU A 88 -10.70 8.23 0.69
N MET A 89 -10.12 8.23 -0.50
CA MET A 89 -10.82 8.12 -1.77
C MET A 89 -10.52 6.78 -2.43
N TYR A 90 -11.55 6.14 -2.97
CA TYR A 90 -11.48 4.85 -3.62
C TYR A 90 -12.15 4.93 -5.00
N SER A 91 -11.41 4.70 -6.08
CA SER A 91 -11.98 4.82 -7.43
C SER A 91 -12.92 3.67 -7.81
N GLY A 92 -12.87 2.54 -7.09
CA GLY A 92 -13.75 1.39 -7.35
C GLY A 92 -13.17 0.37 -8.34
N GLY A 93 -13.33 -0.93 -8.04
CA GLY A 93 -12.77 -2.04 -8.81
C GLY A 93 -12.26 -3.16 -7.90
N ALA A 94 -11.69 -4.23 -8.44
CA ALA A 94 -10.98 -5.26 -7.65
C ALA A 94 -9.48 -4.94 -7.49
N HIS A 95 -8.93 -4.15 -8.42
CA HIS A 95 -7.54 -3.70 -8.50
C HIS A 95 -7.55 -2.20 -8.86
N CYS A 96 -8.16 -1.38 -8.01
CA CYS A 96 -8.32 0.03 -8.30
C CYS A 96 -8.17 0.87 -7.03
N CYS A 97 -7.98 2.16 -7.27
CA CYS A 97 -6.96 2.85 -6.51
C CYS A 97 -7.49 3.48 -5.23
N THR A 98 -6.70 3.34 -4.17
CA THR A 98 -6.84 4.06 -2.93
C THR A 98 -5.99 5.34 -3.02
N SER A 99 -6.56 6.47 -2.63
CA SER A 99 -5.86 7.73 -2.44
C SER A 99 -6.21 8.30 -1.08
N LEU A 100 -5.25 8.95 -0.44
CA LEU A 100 -5.46 9.63 0.82
C LEU A 100 -5.23 11.12 0.63
N TYR A 101 -6.25 11.91 0.93
CA TYR A 101 -6.21 13.35 0.87
C TYR A 101 -6.11 13.92 2.28
N ALA A 102 -5.20 14.85 2.49
CA ALA A 102 -5.16 15.70 3.68
C ALA A 102 -5.90 17.02 3.42
N GLY A 103 -6.50 17.57 4.46
CA GLY A 103 -7.08 18.89 4.44
C GLY A 103 -7.16 19.51 5.81
N GLU A 104 -7.41 20.81 5.84
CA GLU A 104 -7.51 21.59 7.07
C GLU A 104 -8.71 22.55 7.00
N ILE A 105 -9.13 23.03 8.17
CA ILE A 105 -10.04 24.17 8.27
C ILE A 105 -9.24 25.42 8.57
N THR A 106 -9.10 26.30 7.59
CA THR A 106 -8.43 27.60 7.73
C THR A 106 -9.40 28.73 7.44
N ASN A 107 -9.44 29.75 8.31
CA ASN A 107 -10.32 30.91 8.15
C ASN A 107 -11.81 30.54 7.89
N SER A 108 -12.33 29.53 8.60
CA SER A 108 -13.68 28.97 8.42
C SER A 108 -13.97 28.42 7.01
N ARG A 109 -12.94 27.99 6.28
CA ARG A 109 -13.04 27.30 4.98
C ARG A 109 -12.27 25.99 5.05
N PHE A 110 -12.81 24.98 4.39
CA PHE A 110 -12.07 23.74 4.18
C PHE A 110 -11.19 23.86 2.94
N VAL A 111 -9.95 23.42 3.05
CA VAL A 111 -8.99 23.33 1.95
C VAL A 111 -8.32 21.96 1.98
N PHE A 112 -8.12 21.38 0.80
CA PHE A 112 -7.20 20.25 0.66
C PHE A 112 -5.77 20.79 0.67
N THR A 113 -4.89 20.11 1.40
CA THR A 113 -3.49 20.51 1.57
C THR A 113 -2.57 19.66 0.70
N ASP A 114 -2.76 18.35 0.70
CA ASP A 114 -2.00 17.42 -0.12
C ASP A 114 -2.74 16.10 -0.35
N SER A 115 -2.17 15.24 -1.20
CA SER A 115 -2.70 13.89 -1.45
C SER A 115 -1.61 12.92 -1.85
N VAL A 116 -1.75 11.66 -1.46
CA VAL A 116 -0.94 10.53 -1.93
C VAL A 116 -1.79 9.47 -2.59
N MET A 117 -1.25 8.86 -3.65
CA MET A 117 -1.84 7.73 -4.35
C MET A 117 -1.20 6.44 -3.84
N TRP A 118 -2.01 5.55 -3.28
CA TRP A 118 -1.59 4.22 -2.83
C TRP A 118 -1.79 3.15 -3.90
N GLY A 119 -2.43 3.48 -5.02
CA GLY A 119 -2.71 2.52 -6.07
C GLY A 119 -3.53 1.36 -5.50
N ASN A 120 -3.11 0.14 -5.74
CA ASN A 120 -3.78 -1.06 -5.25
C ASN A 120 -3.46 -1.43 -3.80
N SER A 121 -2.66 -0.61 -3.13
CA SER A 121 -2.23 -0.79 -1.76
C SER A 121 -3.24 -0.22 -0.77
N PHE A 122 -3.25 -0.79 0.43
CA PHE A 122 -3.88 -0.19 1.60
C PHE A 122 -2.81 0.42 2.49
N TYR A 123 -3.25 1.26 3.41
CA TYR A 123 -2.35 1.91 4.35
C TYR A 123 -2.85 1.77 5.79
N GLU A 124 -1.90 1.87 6.70
CA GLU A 124 -2.11 1.97 8.13
C GLU A 124 -1.62 3.34 8.61
N ILE A 125 -2.18 3.82 9.72
CA ILE A 125 -1.76 5.08 10.36
C ILE A 125 -1.34 4.74 11.78
N GLU A 126 -0.06 4.89 12.08
CA GLU A 126 0.54 4.55 13.37
C GLU A 126 1.70 5.49 13.70
N ASP A 127 1.92 5.75 14.99
CA ASP A 127 3.16 6.36 15.49
C ASP A 127 4.20 5.23 15.59
N ILE A 128 5.00 5.06 14.53
CA ILE A 128 5.85 3.88 14.36
C ILE A 128 7.02 3.91 15.33
N ASN A 129 7.59 5.10 15.54
CA ASN A 129 8.80 5.30 16.34
C ASN A 129 8.50 5.81 17.77
N ASN A 130 7.23 6.03 18.13
CA ASN A 130 6.76 6.58 19.41
C ASN A 130 7.28 8.01 19.68
N ASP A 131 7.40 8.85 18.65
CA ASP A 131 7.81 10.25 18.77
C ASP A 131 6.64 11.25 18.91
N GLY A 132 5.40 10.73 18.87
CA GLY A 132 4.17 11.49 18.96
C GLY A 132 3.66 12.01 17.62
N LYS A 133 4.38 11.80 16.51
CA LYS A 133 3.91 12.00 15.15
C LYS A 133 3.35 10.69 14.60
N TYR A 134 2.48 10.80 13.61
CA TYR A 134 1.89 9.62 12.96
C TYR A 134 2.46 9.47 11.56
N GLU A 135 2.95 8.28 11.27
CA GLU A 135 3.27 7.85 9.93
C GLU A 135 2.11 7.12 9.28
N ILE A 136 2.11 7.15 7.95
CA ILE A 136 1.17 6.42 7.12
C ILE A 136 1.99 5.43 6.31
N SER A 137 1.86 4.15 6.64
CA SER A 137 2.64 3.06 6.06
C SER A 137 1.77 2.19 5.16
N GLY A 138 2.36 1.67 4.10
CA GLY A 138 1.73 0.74 3.16
C GLY A 138 2.80 0.17 2.24
N VAL A 139 2.40 -0.30 1.08
CA VAL A 139 3.34 -0.78 0.04
C VAL A 139 3.25 0.03 -1.24
N ASN A 140 4.36 0.14 -1.97
CA ASN A 140 4.45 0.78 -3.28
C ASN A 140 4.13 -0.23 -4.38
N ASP A 141 3.03 -0.02 -5.09
CA ASP A 141 2.52 -0.95 -6.10
C ASP A 141 3.19 -0.79 -7.49
N MET A 142 4.32 -0.09 -7.58
CA MET A 142 5.02 0.18 -8.86
C MET A 142 5.34 -1.08 -9.69
N PHE A 143 5.51 -2.25 -9.04
CA PHE A 143 5.79 -3.51 -9.74
C PHE A 143 4.54 -4.29 -10.15
N ALA A 144 3.34 -3.75 -9.94
CA ALA A 144 2.10 -4.42 -10.30
C ALA A 144 2.12 -4.77 -11.79
N TYR A 145 1.94 -6.05 -12.10
CA TYR A 145 1.96 -6.59 -13.47
C TYR A 145 3.31 -6.46 -14.21
N ALA A 146 4.40 -6.07 -13.54
CA ALA A 146 5.70 -5.91 -14.19
C ALA A 146 6.37 -7.26 -14.50
N PHE A 147 6.23 -8.25 -13.61
CA PHE A 147 6.94 -9.54 -13.72
C PHE A 147 6.02 -10.76 -13.61
N THR A 148 4.84 -10.60 -13.04
CA THR A 148 3.81 -11.64 -12.90
C THR A 148 2.44 -10.99 -12.72
N ASN A 149 1.36 -11.77 -12.66
CA ASN A 149 0.01 -11.29 -12.36
C ASN A 149 -0.04 -10.56 -11.00
N TYR A 150 -1.10 -9.76 -10.81
CA TYR A 150 -1.24 -8.96 -9.59
C TYR A 150 -1.21 -9.78 -8.30
N ALA A 151 -1.83 -10.96 -8.28
CA ALA A 151 -1.93 -11.78 -7.07
C ALA A 151 -0.57 -12.31 -6.60
N GLU A 152 0.40 -12.42 -7.52
CA GLU A 152 1.78 -12.82 -7.24
C GLU A 152 2.77 -11.65 -7.20
N SER A 153 2.32 -10.43 -7.52
CA SER A 153 3.18 -9.25 -7.46
C SER A 153 3.61 -8.98 -6.02
N LYS A 154 4.84 -8.51 -5.85
CA LYS A 154 5.40 -8.09 -4.56
C LYS A 154 5.79 -6.63 -4.62
N PHE A 155 5.76 -6.00 -3.45
CA PHE A 155 5.81 -4.56 -3.33
C PHE A 155 6.80 -4.17 -2.23
N SER A 156 7.51 -3.06 -2.45
CA SER A 156 8.40 -2.49 -1.45
C SER A 156 7.60 -1.71 -0.41
N LEU A 157 8.16 -1.57 0.79
CA LEU A 157 7.56 -0.76 1.84
C LEU A 157 7.54 0.73 1.42
N LEU A 158 6.50 1.45 1.82
CA LEU A 158 6.39 2.90 1.64
C LEU A 158 5.80 3.53 2.89
N ILE A 159 6.48 4.52 3.43
CA ILE A 159 6.07 5.24 4.63
C ILE A 159 6.11 6.74 4.34
N TYR A 160 4.98 7.40 4.59
CA TYR A 160 4.86 8.85 4.57
C TYR A 160 4.76 9.39 5.99
N GLY A 161 5.53 10.43 6.28
CA GLY A 161 5.27 11.36 7.38
C GLY A 161 4.49 12.56 6.85
N PHE A 162 4.19 13.50 7.74
CA PHE A 162 3.53 14.74 7.37
C PHE A 162 4.33 15.94 7.87
N GLU A 163 4.63 16.88 6.98
CA GLU A 163 5.35 18.11 7.32
C GLU A 163 4.88 19.26 6.45
N ASN A 164 4.64 20.43 7.06
CA ASN A 164 4.27 21.65 6.34
C ASN A 164 3.09 21.44 5.37
N ASN A 165 2.03 20.79 5.86
CA ASN A 165 0.84 20.50 5.08
C ASN A 165 1.06 19.56 3.87
N LYS A 166 2.09 18.70 3.91
CA LYS A 166 2.43 17.75 2.85
C LYS A 166 2.83 16.38 3.37
N PHE A 167 2.51 15.36 2.59
CA PHE A 167 3.07 14.02 2.79
C PHE A 167 4.53 13.99 2.33
N VAL A 168 5.41 13.46 3.16
CA VAL A 168 6.85 13.35 2.89
C VAL A 168 7.26 11.90 2.97
N ASN A 169 7.93 11.37 1.94
CA ASN A 169 8.44 10.00 2.00
C ASN A 169 9.58 9.92 3.02
N VAL A 170 9.33 9.23 4.12
CA VAL A 170 10.24 9.03 5.25
C VAL A 170 10.66 7.57 5.38
N THR A 171 10.40 6.73 4.37
CA THR A 171 10.66 5.27 4.41
C THR A 171 12.09 4.95 4.88
N LYS A 172 13.08 5.72 4.41
CA LYS A 172 14.49 5.56 4.77
C LYS A 172 14.78 5.72 6.27
N ASP A 173 13.92 6.40 7.00
CA ASP A 173 14.09 6.69 8.43
C ASP A 173 13.63 5.50 9.30
N PHE A 174 13.06 4.45 8.69
CA PHE A 174 12.59 3.22 9.33
C PHE A 174 13.32 1.95 8.85
N PRO A 175 14.66 1.86 9.02
CA PRO A 175 15.45 0.73 8.52
C PRO A 175 15.07 -0.61 9.14
N SER A 176 14.53 -0.64 10.36
CA SER A 176 14.01 -1.86 10.98
C SER A 176 12.80 -2.42 10.22
N ARG A 177 11.84 -1.57 9.86
CA ARG A 177 10.66 -1.97 9.07
C ARG A 177 11.05 -2.45 7.67
N LEU A 178 12.01 -1.80 7.03
CA LEU A 178 12.58 -2.25 5.75
C LEU A 178 13.25 -3.62 5.89
N THR A 179 14.03 -3.83 6.96
CA THR A 179 14.65 -5.13 7.25
C THR A 179 13.61 -6.22 7.47
N ASP A 180 12.53 -5.93 8.21
CA ASP A 180 11.43 -6.86 8.44
C ASP A 180 10.74 -7.24 7.11
N ASN A 181 10.48 -6.26 6.23
CA ASN A 181 9.89 -6.52 4.91
C ASN A 181 10.82 -7.36 4.02
N ILE A 182 12.12 -7.04 3.98
CA ILE A 182 13.13 -7.82 3.24
C ILE A 182 13.17 -9.25 3.74
N ASN A 183 13.13 -9.47 5.06
CA ASN A 183 13.12 -10.81 5.63
C ASN A 183 11.85 -11.57 5.25
N TRP A 184 10.69 -10.92 5.31
CA TRP A 184 9.41 -11.52 4.90
C TRP A 184 9.41 -11.92 3.42
N LEU A 185 9.88 -11.02 2.53
CA LEU A 185 10.09 -11.31 1.11
C LEU A 185 11.11 -12.43 0.89
N GLY A 186 12.16 -12.48 1.72
CA GLY A 186 13.17 -13.53 1.70
C GLY A 186 12.61 -14.91 2.06
N GLU A 187 11.66 -15.01 3.00
CA GLU A 187 10.97 -16.27 3.29
C GLU A 187 10.12 -16.73 2.11
N ASP A 188 9.47 -15.81 1.39
CA ASP A 188 8.74 -16.15 0.17
C ASP A 188 9.68 -16.61 -0.95
N LEU A 189 10.83 -15.93 -1.10
CA LEU A 189 11.87 -16.31 -2.05
C LEU A 189 12.38 -17.74 -1.80
N LYS A 190 12.51 -18.16 -0.54
CA LYS A 190 12.95 -19.51 -0.18
C LYS A 190 12.03 -20.61 -0.72
N SER A 191 10.73 -20.33 -0.87
CA SER A 191 9.79 -21.32 -1.43
C SER A 191 10.18 -21.74 -2.85
N TYR A 192 10.80 -20.84 -3.61
CA TYR A 192 11.34 -21.10 -4.95
C TYR A 192 12.79 -21.60 -4.92
N THR A 193 13.64 -21.06 -4.05
CA THR A 193 15.07 -21.44 -4.06
C THR A 193 15.33 -22.80 -3.43
N ASP A 194 14.55 -23.22 -2.43
CA ASP A 194 14.74 -24.50 -1.74
C ASP A 194 14.25 -25.68 -2.60
N THR A 195 13.23 -25.44 -3.44
CA THR A 195 12.68 -26.44 -4.36
C THR A 195 13.38 -26.41 -5.73
N GLY A 196 14.01 -25.28 -6.06
CA GLY A 196 14.49 -24.96 -7.39
C GLY A 196 13.33 -24.46 -8.27
N PHE A 197 13.56 -23.37 -9.00
CA PHE A 197 12.60 -22.83 -9.95
C PHE A 197 13.09 -22.97 -11.39
N LYS A 198 12.16 -23.12 -12.31
CA LYS A 198 12.44 -23.23 -13.75
C LYS A 198 12.71 -21.85 -14.35
N CYS A 199 13.82 -21.76 -15.07
CA CYS A 199 14.09 -20.64 -15.97
C CYS A 199 13.43 -20.87 -17.32
N GLU A 200 12.91 -19.80 -17.93
CA GLU A 200 12.50 -19.83 -19.32
C GLU A 200 13.69 -19.66 -20.27
N GLU A 201 13.49 -20.08 -21.51
CA GLU A 201 14.50 -19.98 -22.56
C GLU A 201 14.76 -18.52 -22.94
N ILE A 202 15.85 -18.29 -23.68
CA ILE A 202 16.19 -16.94 -24.13
C ILE A 202 15.10 -16.37 -25.06
N ASN A 203 14.61 -15.17 -24.73
CA ASN A 203 13.50 -14.45 -25.39
C ASN A 203 12.09 -14.98 -25.11
N ASP A 204 11.94 -16.02 -24.29
CA ASP A 204 10.62 -16.41 -23.81
C ASP A 204 10.15 -15.42 -22.73
N ASP A 205 8.83 -15.22 -22.67
CA ASP A 205 8.23 -14.37 -21.65
C ASP A 205 8.26 -15.10 -20.29
N THR A 206 8.68 -14.39 -19.24
CA THR A 206 8.69 -14.90 -17.88
C THR A 206 7.40 -14.58 -17.12
N PHE A 207 6.46 -13.83 -17.69
CA PHE A 207 5.22 -13.43 -17.03
C PHE A 207 4.38 -14.66 -16.64
N ASN A 208 3.95 -14.72 -15.38
CA ASN A 208 3.23 -15.88 -14.79
C ASN A 208 4.01 -17.20 -14.83
N THR A 209 5.34 -17.13 -14.77
CA THR A 209 6.21 -18.29 -14.58
C THR A 209 6.87 -18.24 -13.20
N GLU A 210 7.46 -19.36 -12.76
CA GLU A 210 8.22 -19.38 -11.50
C GLU A 210 9.36 -18.35 -11.52
N SER A 211 10.07 -18.22 -12.65
CA SER A 211 11.13 -17.21 -12.79
C SER A 211 10.58 -15.77 -12.74
N GLY A 212 9.36 -15.52 -13.22
CA GLY A 212 8.67 -14.23 -13.10
C GLY A 212 8.26 -13.91 -11.68
N ALA A 213 7.76 -14.90 -10.92
CA ALA A 213 7.45 -14.76 -9.51
C ALA A 213 8.72 -14.45 -8.68
N VAL A 214 9.84 -15.12 -8.97
CA VAL A 214 11.15 -14.83 -8.35
C VAL A 214 11.60 -13.40 -8.66
N LYS A 215 11.46 -12.91 -9.91
CA LYS A 215 11.73 -11.50 -10.24
C LYS A 215 10.86 -10.54 -9.45
N ALA A 216 9.57 -10.84 -9.28
CA ALA A 216 8.65 -9.99 -8.53
C ALA A 216 9.13 -9.81 -7.07
N ILE A 217 9.52 -10.90 -6.40
CA ILE A 217 10.07 -10.87 -5.04
C ILE A 217 11.40 -10.09 -5.00
N LEU A 218 12.34 -10.43 -5.90
CA LEU A 218 13.66 -9.78 -5.94
C LEU A 218 13.57 -8.27 -6.22
N ALA A 219 12.66 -7.84 -7.10
CA ALA A 219 12.45 -6.43 -7.41
C ALA A 219 12.02 -5.63 -6.17
N ALA A 220 11.09 -6.18 -5.38
CA ALA A 220 10.66 -5.56 -4.13
C ALA A 220 11.81 -5.47 -3.11
N ILE A 221 12.62 -6.53 -2.97
CA ILE A 221 13.81 -6.53 -2.09
C ILE A 221 14.83 -5.47 -2.54
N VAL A 222 15.11 -5.37 -3.85
CA VAL A 222 16.02 -4.34 -4.40
C VAL A 222 15.51 -2.93 -4.08
N ALA A 223 14.21 -2.70 -4.19
CA ALA A 223 13.60 -1.39 -3.88
C ALA A 223 13.67 -1.04 -2.39
N ASP A 224 13.50 -2.00 -1.47
CA ASP A 224 13.69 -1.77 -0.04
C ASP A 224 15.16 -1.46 0.29
N TYR A 225 16.11 -2.20 -0.28
CA TYR A 225 17.53 -1.86 -0.15
C TYR A 225 17.86 -0.50 -0.75
N SER A 226 17.23 -0.11 -1.87
CA SER A 226 17.38 1.22 -2.45
C SER A 226 16.91 2.31 -1.50
N SER A 227 15.82 2.08 -0.77
CA SER A 227 15.31 3.02 0.25
C SER A 227 16.30 3.22 1.40
N MET A 228 17.17 2.24 1.67
CA MET A 228 18.26 2.34 2.65
C MET A 228 19.57 2.92 2.10
N ASN A 229 19.62 3.32 0.81
CA ASN A 229 20.86 3.65 0.08
C ASN A 229 21.85 2.46 0.02
N GLU A 230 21.34 1.23 0.04
CA GLU A 230 22.12 -0.01 0.00
C GLU A 230 21.72 -0.91 -1.18
N VAL A 231 21.22 -0.31 -2.27
CA VAL A 231 20.70 -1.00 -3.47
C VAL A 231 21.64 -2.10 -4.01
N TYR A 232 22.96 -1.93 -3.82
CA TYR A 232 23.96 -2.92 -4.22
C TYR A 232 23.72 -4.29 -3.56
N LYS A 233 23.26 -4.35 -2.31
CA LYS A 233 22.93 -5.61 -1.62
C LYS A 233 21.76 -6.33 -2.30
N GLY A 234 20.78 -5.57 -2.79
CA GLY A 234 19.68 -6.10 -3.60
C GLY A 234 20.19 -6.72 -4.89
N TYR A 235 21.09 -6.04 -5.61
CA TYR A 235 21.69 -6.58 -6.83
C TYR A 235 22.60 -7.79 -6.58
N GLU A 236 23.34 -7.82 -5.48
CA GLU A 236 24.11 -9.01 -5.06
C GLU A 236 23.19 -10.21 -4.81
N LEU A 237 22.03 -9.99 -4.21
CA LEU A 237 21.02 -11.04 -4.04
C LEU A 237 20.49 -11.52 -5.40
N VAL A 238 20.16 -10.60 -6.33
CA VAL A 238 19.77 -10.96 -7.70
C VAL A 238 20.85 -11.80 -8.37
N ASP A 239 22.12 -11.41 -8.26
CA ASP A 239 23.24 -12.11 -8.89
C ASP A 239 23.44 -13.52 -8.33
N SER A 240 23.21 -13.71 -7.03
CA SER A 240 23.35 -15.01 -6.36
C SER A 240 22.17 -15.96 -6.62
N VAL A 241 20.94 -15.45 -6.65
CA VAL A 241 19.72 -16.27 -6.73
C VAL A 241 19.25 -16.46 -8.17
N TYR A 242 19.23 -15.41 -8.99
CA TYR A 242 18.57 -15.42 -10.29
C TYR A 242 19.54 -15.82 -11.41
N ASN A 243 19.67 -17.11 -11.68
CA ASN A 243 20.61 -17.64 -12.68
C ASN A 243 19.98 -17.89 -14.07
N CYS A 244 18.84 -17.25 -14.36
CA CYS A 244 18.17 -17.39 -15.66
C CYS A 244 18.86 -16.59 -16.77
N PRO A 245 18.66 -16.97 -18.06
CA PRO A 245 19.35 -16.36 -19.20
C PRO A 245 19.17 -14.84 -19.33
N ASP A 246 18.08 -14.29 -18.81
CA ASP A 246 17.69 -12.89 -18.95
C ASP A 246 18.01 -12.03 -17.71
N LYS A 247 18.79 -12.54 -16.75
CA LYS A 247 19.20 -11.81 -15.53
C LYS A 247 19.68 -10.39 -15.81
N GLU A 248 20.53 -10.19 -16.81
CA GLU A 248 21.08 -8.86 -17.11
C GLU A 248 19.99 -7.92 -17.65
N SER A 249 19.04 -8.43 -18.44
CA SER A 249 17.88 -7.64 -18.87
C SER A 249 17.00 -7.27 -17.68
N PHE A 250 16.75 -8.20 -16.76
CA PHE A 250 16.00 -7.92 -15.53
C PHE A 250 16.66 -6.81 -14.70
N LYS A 251 17.99 -6.90 -14.48
CA LYS A 251 18.74 -5.85 -13.77
C LYS A 251 18.67 -4.50 -14.49
N LEU A 252 18.70 -4.48 -15.83
CA LEU A 252 18.55 -3.24 -16.60
C LEU A 252 17.16 -2.63 -16.46
N THR A 253 16.10 -3.45 -16.47
CA THR A 253 14.73 -3.00 -16.21
C THR A 253 14.62 -2.34 -14.83
N LEU A 254 15.16 -2.95 -13.78
CA LEU A 254 15.17 -2.34 -12.43
C LEU A 254 15.88 -0.98 -12.39
N LYS A 255 17.02 -0.85 -13.08
CA LYS A 255 17.80 0.41 -13.11
C LYS A 255 17.18 1.50 -13.95
N ASN A 256 16.65 1.15 -15.11
CA ASN A 256 16.25 2.12 -16.13
C ASN A 256 14.78 2.50 -15.99
N ASP A 257 13.92 1.52 -15.75
CA ASP A 257 12.47 1.69 -15.80
C ASP A 257 11.92 1.99 -14.39
N PHE A 258 12.51 1.37 -13.36
CA PHE A 258 12.13 1.58 -11.95
C PHE A 258 13.12 2.47 -11.18
N HIS A 259 14.17 2.97 -11.84
CA HIS A 259 15.14 3.92 -11.29
C HIS A 259 15.85 3.46 -10.00
N LEU A 260 16.02 2.14 -9.80
CA LEU A 260 16.74 1.56 -8.66
C LEU A 260 18.25 1.56 -8.94
N LYS A 261 18.92 2.70 -8.69
CA LYS A 261 20.34 2.93 -9.02
C LYS A 261 21.23 3.02 -7.80
#